data_AF-X1TQD4-F1
#
_entry.id   AF-X1TQD4-F1
#
_cell.length_a   1.000
_cell.length_b   1.000
_cell.length_c   1.000
_cell.angle_alpha   90.00
_cell.angle_beta   90.00
_cell.angle_gamma   90.00
#
_symmetry.space_group_name_H-M   'P 1'
#
loop_
_entity.id
_entity.type
_entity.pdbx_description
1 polymer ?
#
loop_
_entity_poly.entity_id
_entity_poly.type
_entity_poly.pdbx_seq_one_letter_code
_entity_poly.pdbx_strand_id
1 'polypeptide(L)'
;MILDCAGTKEQQSSFSAITFGDWCPDGRLHIPFAERRKLSSMELYHWMIKLYYWSMFVDKRPVNEIGIEKEKYGIFLHDLVKVNNHKLPTQLLDIRNIPRDDRNTEVVKYYESGRILSKPGLKDYEDEVLSWYRGKKKGTDIFDTIYYHFRI
;
A
#
# COMPACT_ATOMS: atom_id res chain seq x y z
N MET A 1 -6.77 -3.70 0.26
CA MET A 1 -5.69 -3.27 -0.67
C MET A 1 -5.42 -1.79 -0.42
N ILE A 2 -4.16 -1.39 -0.32
CA ILE A 2 -3.76 0.00 -0.08
C ILE A 2 -2.83 0.48 -1.18
N LEU A 3 -2.98 1.74 -1.57
CA LEU A 3 -2.18 2.40 -2.59
C LEU A 3 -1.57 3.71 -2.07
N ASP A 4 -0.24 3.83 -2.19
CA ASP A 4 0.52 5.08 -2.09
C ASP A 4 0.88 5.53 -3.53
N CYS A 5 0.62 6.80 -3.83
CA CYS A 5 0.55 7.32 -5.20
C CYS A 5 1.57 8.43 -5.48
N ALA A 6 2.73 8.08 -6.04
CA ALA A 6 3.70 9.07 -6.55
C ALA A 6 3.37 9.63 -7.95
N GLY A 7 2.64 8.86 -8.79
CA GLY A 7 2.05 9.34 -10.06
C GLY A 7 3.00 9.77 -11.18
N THR A 8 4.31 9.53 -11.07
CA THR A 8 5.31 9.90 -12.08
C THR A 8 6.44 8.86 -12.23
N LYS A 9 7.10 8.86 -13.40
CA LYS A 9 8.26 8.02 -13.75
C LYS A 9 9.60 8.72 -13.58
N GLU A 10 9.62 10.00 -13.21
CA GLU A 10 10.84 10.76 -13.08
C GLU A 10 11.83 10.10 -12.12
N GLN A 11 13.13 10.16 -12.41
CA GLN A 11 14.11 9.43 -11.60
C GLN A 11 14.19 9.95 -10.16
N GLN A 12 13.88 11.22 -9.94
CA GLN A 12 13.91 11.87 -8.62
C GLN A 12 12.62 11.68 -7.80
N SER A 13 11.55 11.15 -8.40
CA SER A 13 10.28 10.95 -7.70
C SER A 13 10.28 9.71 -6.79
N SER A 14 9.34 9.68 -5.84
CA SER A 14 8.99 8.47 -5.07
C SER A 14 8.41 7.37 -5.97
N PHE A 15 8.34 6.16 -5.42
CA PHE A 15 7.65 5.03 -6.04
C PHE A 15 6.16 5.08 -5.70
N SER A 16 5.32 4.49 -6.54
CA SER A 16 3.97 4.12 -6.10
C SER A 16 4.02 2.71 -5.51
N ALA A 17 3.34 2.49 -4.39
CA ALA A 17 3.34 1.20 -3.70
C ALA A 17 1.92 0.64 -3.57
N ILE A 18 1.79 -0.68 -3.70
CA ILE A 18 0.54 -1.41 -3.46
C ILE A 18 0.80 -2.53 -2.47
N THR A 19 -0.01 -2.60 -1.42
CA THR A 19 0.00 -3.71 -0.46
C THR A 19 -1.38 -4.32 -0.28
N PHE A 20 -1.40 -5.64 -0.09
CA PHE A 20 -2.56 -6.36 0.40
C PHE A 20 -2.37 -6.66 1.88
N GLY A 21 -3.49 -6.69 2.60
CA GLY A 21 -3.53 -6.94 4.03
C GLY A 21 -4.72 -7.83 4.34
N ASP A 22 -4.46 -8.94 4.99
CA ASP A 22 -5.43 -9.91 5.47
C ASP A 22 -5.44 -9.84 7.00
N TRP A 23 -6.53 -9.35 7.59
CA TRP A 23 -6.69 -9.32 9.04
C TRP A 23 -7.05 -10.71 9.57
N CYS A 24 -6.19 -11.27 10.40
CA CYS A 24 -6.46 -12.50 11.12
C CYS A 24 -7.47 -12.25 12.26
N PRO A 25 -8.27 -13.26 12.66
CA PRO A 25 -9.25 -13.12 13.75
C PRO A 25 -8.65 -12.70 15.10
N ASP A 26 -7.35 -12.92 15.30
CA ASP A 26 -6.61 -12.54 16.50
C ASP A 26 -6.05 -11.10 16.46
N GLY A 27 -6.41 -10.33 15.43
CA GLY A 27 -5.98 -8.95 15.27
C GLY A 27 -4.56 -8.79 14.72
N ARG A 28 -3.97 -9.86 14.16
CA ARG A 28 -2.71 -9.75 13.39
C ARG A 28 -3.00 -9.39 11.93
N LEU A 29 -2.16 -8.56 11.34
CA LEU A 29 -2.19 -8.21 9.93
C LEU A 29 -1.23 -9.11 9.16
N HIS A 30 -1.72 -9.88 8.20
CA HIS A 30 -0.88 -10.67 7.29
C HIS A 30 -0.76 -9.98 5.93
N ILE A 31 0.47 -9.80 5.45
CA ILE A 31 0.79 -9.14 4.17
C ILE A 31 1.10 -10.21 3.11
N PRO A 32 0.15 -10.58 2.24
CA PRO A 32 0.40 -11.58 1.20
C PRO A 32 1.04 -10.98 -0.06
N PHE A 33 0.97 -9.66 -0.24
CA PHE A 33 1.48 -8.95 -1.40
C PHE A 33 1.95 -7.55 -1.00
N ALA A 34 3.13 -7.17 -1.47
CA ALA A 34 3.70 -5.86 -1.30
C ALA A 34 4.71 -5.60 -2.42
N GLU A 35 4.43 -4.61 -3.26
CA GLU A 35 5.32 -4.22 -4.35
C GLU A 35 5.29 -2.71 -4.56
N ARG A 36 6.39 -2.18 -5.12
CA ARG A 36 6.49 -0.78 -5.51
C ARG A 36 7.03 -0.62 -6.93
N ARG A 37 6.54 0.37 -7.66
CA ARG A 37 6.91 0.60 -9.07
C ARG A 37 6.92 2.10 -9.40
N LYS A 38 7.80 2.51 -10.32
CA LYS A 38 7.73 3.84 -10.95
C LYS A 38 6.78 3.80 -12.12
N LEU A 39 5.64 4.46 -11.96
CA LEU A 39 4.52 4.40 -12.90
C LEU A 39 3.90 5.78 -13.07
N SER A 40 3.34 6.04 -14.24
CA SER A 40 2.36 7.12 -14.39
C SER A 40 1.04 6.75 -13.71
N SER A 41 0.19 7.74 -13.43
CA SER A 41 -1.12 7.51 -12.81
C SER A 41 -1.99 6.52 -13.58
N MET A 42 -1.95 6.54 -14.93
CA MET A 42 -2.71 5.60 -15.77
C MET A 42 -2.18 4.17 -15.68
N GLU A 43 -0.87 3.99 -15.56
CA GLU A 43 -0.29 2.65 -15.39
C GLU A 43 -0.56 2.11 -13.99
N LEU A 44 -0.52 2.97 -12.97
CA LEU A 44 -0.93 2.60 -11.61
C LEU A 44 -2.39 2.15 -11.57
N TYR A 45 -3.29 2.87 -12.27
CA TYR A 45 -4.68 2.46 -12.45
C TYR A 45 -4.80 1.07 -13.05
N HIS A 46 -4.16 0.80 -14.20
CA HIS A 46 -4.21 -0.52 -14.83
C HIS A 46 -3.62 -1.61 -13.94
N TRP A 47 -2.55 -1.31 -13.22
CA TRP A 47 -1.92 -2.25 -12.29
C TRP A 47 -2.85 -2.59 -11.12
N MET A 48 -3.50 -1.58 -10.51
CA MET A 48 -4.49 -1.77 -9.45
C MET A 48 -5.65 -2.67 -9.92
N ILE A 49 -6.24 -2.37 -11.09
CA ILE A 49 -7.35 -3.15 -11.63
C ILE A 49 -6.93 -4.60 -11.89
N LYS A 50 -5.74 -4.80 -12.47
CA LYS A 50 -5.17 -6.13 -12.72
C LYS A 50 -5.00 -6.90 -11.41
N LEU A 51 -4.43 -6.28 -10.38
CA LEU A 51 -4.20 -6.91 -9.08
C LEU A 51 -5.51 -7.24 -8.37
N TYR A 52 -6.49 -6.35 -8.40
CA TYR A 52 -7.81 -6.58 -7.80
C TYR A 52 -8.46 -7.84 -8.37
N TYR A 53 -8.56 -7.94 -9.69
CA TYR A 53 -9.18 -9.09 -10.34
C TYR A 53 -8.33 -10.37 -10.22
N TRP A 54 -6.99 -10.25 -10.25
CA TRP A 54 -6.11 -11.38 -9.97
C TRP A 54 -6.36 -11.93 -8.56
N SER A 55 -6.46 -11.06 -7.55
CA SER A 55 -6.74 -11.44 -6.17
C SER A 55 -8.08 -12.19 -6.05
N MET A 56 -9.14 -11.64 -6.64
CA MET A 56 -10.48 -12.24 -6.60
C MET A 56 -10.56 -13.59 -7.33
N PHE A 57 -10.04 -13.67 -8.55
CA PHE A 57 -10.32 -14.79 -9.44
C PHE A 57 -9.23 -15.83 -9.48
N VAL A 58 -7.97 -15.44 -9.26
CA VAL A 58 -6.81 -16.34 -9.33
C VAL A 58 -6.38 -16.76 -7.93
N ASP A 59 -6.06 -15.80 -7.07
CA ASP A 59 -5.58 -16.07 -5.70
C ASP A 59 -6.71 -16.48 -4.73
N LYS A 60 -7.97 -16.29 -5.14
CA LYS A 60 -9.18 -16.55 -4.35
C LYS A 60 -9.19 -15.80 -3.00
N ARG A 61 -8.57 -14.62 -2.97
CA ARG A 61 -8.56 -13.68 -1.86
C ARG A 61 -9.32 -12.41 -2.27
N PRO A 62 -10.62 -12.32 -2.01
CA PRO A 62 -11.38 -11.15 -2.41
C PRO A 62 -10.89 -9.89 -1.69
N VAL A 63 -10.76 -8.80 -2.44
CA VAL A 63 -10.42 -7.49 -1.88
C VAL A 63 -11.71 -6.78 -1.52
N ASN A 64 -12.01 -6.71 -0.21
CA ASN A 64 -13.24 -6.07 0.28
C ASN A 64 -13.14 -4.54 0.25
N GLU A 65 -11.93 -3.99 0.27
CA GLU A 65 -11.70 -2.57 0.38
C GLU A 65 -10.39 -2.13 -0.28
N ILE A 66 -10.44 -0.97 -0.91
CA ILE A 66 -9.32 -0.34 -1.61
C ILE A 66 -9.12 1.07 -1.04
N GLY A 67 -8.13 1.22 -0.17
CA GLY A 67 -7.71 2.51 0.32
C GLY A 67 -6.70 3.16 -0.62
N ILE A 68 -6.96 4.38 -1.05
CA ILE A 68 -6.07 5.17 -1.90
C ILE A 68 -5.64 6.39 -1.10
N GLU A 69 -4.34 6.58 -0.95
CA GLU A 69 -3.77 7.75 -0.29
C GLU A 69 -4.33 9.06 -0.88
N LYS A 70 -4.84 9.96 -0.03
CA LYS A 70 -5.51 11.20 -0.44
C LYS A 70 -4.53 12.33 -0.79
N GLU A 71 -3.63 12.07 -1.72
CA GLU A 71 -2.77 13.06 -2.37
C GLU A 71 -3.26 13.39 -3.78
N LYS A 72 -2.69 14.42 -4.42
CA LYS A 72 -3.06 14.87 -5.78
C LYS A 72 -3.30 13.72 -6.77
N TYR A 73 -2.38 12.75 -6.82
CA TYR A 73 -2.49 11.61 -7.76
C TYR A 73 -3.46 10.53 -7.29
N GLY A 74 -3.58 10.31 -5.98
CA GLY A 74 -4.56 9.38 -5.43
C GLY A 74 -5.99 9.88 -5.58
N ILE A 75 -6.23 11.19 -5.43
CA ILE A 75 -7.52 11.82 -5.74
C ILE A 75 -7.89 11.59 -7.21
N PHE A 76 -6.97 11.89 -8.12
CA PHE A 76 -7.16 11.63 -9.55
C PHE A 76 -7.47 10.15 -9.84
N LEU A 77 -6.69 9.24 -9.25
CA LEU A 77 -6.87 7.79 -9.44
C LEU A 77 -8.24 7.33 -8.93
N HIS A 78 -8.64 7.77 -7.73
CA HIS A 78 -9.92 7.46 -7.14
C HIS A 78 -11.09 7.93 -8.02
N ASP A 79 -11.01 9.16 -8.55
CA ASP A 79 -12.06 9.71 -9.41
C ASP A 79 -12.13 8.95 -10.75
N LEU A 80 -10.98 8.60 -11.33
CA LEU A 80 -10.90 7.76 -12.52
C LEU A 80 -11.54 6.38 -12.30
N VAL A 81 -11.31 5.76 -11.15
CA VAL A 81 -11.93 4.47 -10.77
C VAL A 81 -13.44 4.64 -10.60
N LYS A 82 -13.91 5.72 -10.00
CA LYS A 82 -15.36 5.99 -9.89
C LYS A 82 -16.04 6.13 -11.24
N VAL A 83 -15.37 6.69 -12.24
CA VAL A 83 -15.93 6.79 -13.61
C VAL A 83 -15.92 5.45 -14.31
N ASN A 84 -14.78 4.75 -14.33
CA ASN A 84 -14.60 3.56 -15.18
C ASN A 84 -15.03 2.25 -14.51
N ASN A 85 -15.01 2.19 -13.18
CA ASN A 85 -15.24 0.99 -12.38
C ASN A 85 -15.97 1.31 -11.06
N HIS A 86 -17.08 2.04 -11.13
CA HIS A 86 -17.87 2.54 -9.98
C HIS A 86 -18.28 1.49 -8.92
N LYS A 87 -18.20 0.19 -9.24
CA LYS A 87 -18.52 -0.91 -8.31
C LYS A 87 -17.34 -1.34 -7.43
N LEU A 88 -16.13 -0.88 -7.71
CA LEU A 88 -14.97 -1.22 -6.89
C LEU A 88 -15.06 -0.51 -5.54
N PRO A 89 -14.72 -1.18 -4.43
CA PRO A 89 -14.86 -0.62 -3.08
C PRO A 89 -13.70 0.33 -2.75
N THR A 90 -13.61 1.45 -3.46
CA THR A 90 -12.55 2.45 -3.27
C THR A 90 -12.93 3.53 -2.27
N GLN A 91 -11.94 3.95 -1.46
CA GLN A 91 -12.03 5.11 -0.59
C GLN A 91 -10.72 5.90 -0.55
N LEU A 92 -10.81 7.18 -0.23
CA LEU A 92 -9.65 8.04 -0.03
C LEU A 92 -9.22 8.02 1.44
N LEU A 93 -7.94 7.75 1.67
CA LEU A 93 -7.34 7.70 3.00
C LEU A 93 -6.69 9.03 3.35
N ASP A 94 -7.21 9.67 4.39
CA ASP A 94 -6.71 10.97 4.84
C ASP A 94 -5.40 10.81 5.60
N ILE A 95 -4.41 11.63 5.26
CA ILE A 95 -3.02 11.54 5.74
C ILE A 95 -2.73 12.64 6.75
N ARG A 96 -3.77 13.14 7.41
CA ARG A 96 -3.73 14.41 8.14
C ARG A 96 -2.48 14.53 9.02
N ASN A 97 -1.56 15.40 8.60
CA ASN A 97 -0.52 16.02 9.42
C ASN A 97 0.36 15.10 10.28
N ILE A 98 0.47 13.80 9.99
CA ILE A 98 1.41 12.91 10.68
C ILE A 98 2.66 12.77 9.80
N PRO A 99 3.82 13.28 10.25
CA PRO A 99 5.09 13.10 9.54
C PRO A 99 5.35 11.62 9.23
N ARG A 100 5.93 11.36 8.06
CA ARG A 100 6.29 10.00 7.61
C ARG A 100 7.13 9.23 8.65
N ASP A 101 8.09 9.89 9.29
CA ASP A 101 8.92 9.29 10.34
C ASP A 101 8.10 8.79 11.54
N ASP A 102 7.03 9.52 11.91
CA ASP A 102 6.15 9.14 13.01
C ASP A 102 5.26 7.95 12.62
N ARG A 103 4.74 7.94 11.39
CA ARG A 103 3.98 6.79 10.84
C ARG A 103 4.83 5.52 10.86
N ASN A 104 6.06 5.61 10.36
CA ASN A 104 6.97 4.46 10.31
C ASN A 104 7.33 3.96 11.72
N THR A 105 7.55 4.88 12.67
CA THR A 105 7.81 4.52 14.07
C THR A 105 6.63 3.76 14.70
N GLU A 106 5.39 4.10 14.34
CA GLU A 106 4.22 3.37 14.80
C GLU A 106 4.15 1.96 14.19
N VAL A 107 4.38 1.84 12.88
CA VAL A 107 4.37 0.55 12.17
C VAL A 107 5.36 -0.43 12.80
N VAL A 108 6.54 0.04 13.19
CA VAL A 108 7.59 -0.77 13.81
C VAL A 108 7.14 -1.43 15.11
N LYS A 109 6.36 -0.73 15.94
CA LYS A 109 5.82 -1.31 17.18
C LYS A 109 4.94 -2.54 16.89
N TYR A 110 4.21 -2.54 15.77
CA TYR A 110 3.43 -3.69 15.34
C TYR A 110 4.31 -4.84 14.84
N TYR A 111 5.45 -4.55 14.20
CA TYR A 111 6.44 -5.59 13.86
C TYR A 111 7.07 -6.22 15.11
N GLU A 112 7.57 -5.39 16.03
CA GLU A 112 8.26 -5.85 17.24
C GLU A 112 7.34 -6.67 18.16
N SER A 113 6.05 -6.37 18.16
CA SER A 113 5.03 -7.13 18.92
C SER A 113 4.49 -8.37 18.18
N GLY A 114 5.00 -8.69 16.99
CA GLY A 114 4.54 -9.84 16.20
C GLY A 114 3.12 -9.69 15.65
N ARG A 115 2.61 -8.46 15.55
CA ARG A 115 1.27 -8.15 15.04
C ARG A 115 1.21 -8.04 13.52
N ILE A 116 2.36 -7.92 12.85
CA ILE A 116 2.46 -8.00 11.40
C ILE A 116 3.16 -9.29 11.01
N LEU A 117 2.52 -10.05 10.12
CA LEU A 117 3.06 -11.22 9.46
C LEU A 117 3.17 -10.95 7.96
N SER A 118 4.07 -11.60 7.26
CA SER A 118 4.18 -11.45 5.80
C SER A 118 4.52 -12.77 5.12
N LYS A 119 4.05 -12.90 3.88
CA LYS A 119 4.46 -14.00 3.01
C LYS A 119 5.97 -13.90 2.74
N PRO A 120 6.74 -14.99 2.82
CA PRO A 120 8.16 -14.97 2.46
C PRO A 120 8.37 -14.66 0.97
N GLY A 121 9.46 -13.93 0.66
CA GLY A 121 9.88 -13.63 -0.71
C GLY A 121 9.32 -12.31 -1.26
N LEU A 122 8.75 -11.46 -0.40
CA LEU A 122 8.31 -10.11 -0.77
C LEU A 122 9.51 -9.17 -0.76
N LYS A 123 10.38 -9.31 -1.76
CA LYS A 123 11.73 -8.70 -1.77
C LYS A 123 11.73 -7.19 -1.51
N ASP A 124 10.90 -6.42 -2.22
CA ASP A 124 10.87 -4.96 -2.02
C ASP A 124 10.47 -4.61 -0.58
N TYR A 125 9.47 -5.29 -0.05
CA TYR A 125 9.02 -5.12 1.32
C TYR A 125 10.10 -5.53 2.34
N GLU A 126 10.71 -6.70 2.16
CA GLU A 126 11.78 -7.21 3.04
C GLU A 126 12.98 -6.26 3.04
N ASP A 127 13.35 -5.72 1.88
CA ASP A 127 14.42 -4.73 1.71
C ASP A 127 14.10 -3.40 2.42
N GLU A 128 12.86 -2.90 2.35
CA GLU A 128 12.43 -1.70 3.09
C GLU A 128 12.43 -1.94 4.61
N VAL A 129 11.92 -3.09 5.07
CA VAL A 129 11.92 -3.47 6.51
C VAL A 129 13.35 -3.49 7.04
N LEU A 130 14.25 -4.17 6.33
CA LEU A 130 15.65 -4.27 6.71
C LEU A 130 16.37 -2.92 6.67
N SER A 131 16.08 -2.08 5.68
CA SER A 131 16.66 -0.74 5.55
C SER A 131 16.28 0.15 6.73
N TRP A 132 15.03 0.08 7.17
CA TRP A 132 14.57 0.80 8.34
C TRP A 132 15.30 0.36 9.62
N TYR A 133 15.40 -0.95 9.90
CA TYR A 133 16.16 -1.46 11.06
C TYR A 133 17.65 -1.08 11.02
N ARG A 134 18.20 -0.80 9.84
CA ARG A 134 19.56 -0.27 9.67
C ARG A 134 19.66 1.26 9.80
N GLY A 135 18.59 1.93 10.21
CA GLY A 135 18.54 3.38 10.41
C GLY A 135 18.43 4.19 9.12
N LYS A 136 18.11 3.57 7.97
CA LYS A 136 17.89 4.29 6.71
C LYS A 136 16.43 4.73 6.60
N LYS A 137 16.23 6.04 6.42
CA LYS A 137 14.90 6.68 6.36
C LYS A 137 14.36 6.94 4.94
N LYS A 138 15.03 6.45 3.89
CA LYS A 138 14.61 6.67 2.49
C LYS A 138 14.10 5.37 1.87
N GLY A 139 13.10 5.50 0.98
CA GLY A 139 12.49 4.37 0.27
C GLY A 139 11.66 3.52 1.23
N THR A 140 10.67 4.15 1.87
CA THR A 140 9.74 3.50 2.81
C THR A 140 8.31 3.57 2.26
N ASP A 141 8.17 3.55 0.93
CA ASP A 141 6.90 3.76 0.25
C ASP A 141 5.94 2.58 0.56
N ILE A 142 6.47 1.36 0.72
CA ILE A 142 5.66 0.21 1.16
C ILE A 142 5.27 0.36 2.63
N PHE A 143 6.17 0.83 3.50
CA PHE A 143 5.87 1.07 4.92
C PHE A 143 4.69 2.03 5.13
N ASP A 144 4.64 3.10 4.34
CA ASP A 144 3.52 4.02 4.36
C ASP A 144 2.20 3.31 4.04
N THR A 145 2.20 2.40 3.06
CA THR A 145 1.01 1.59 2.78
C THR A 145 0.64 0.63 3.92
N ILE A 146 1.63 0.07 4.64
CA ILE A 146 1.37 -0.78 5.81
C ILE A 146 0.67 -0.01 6.92
N TYR A 147 1.13 1.22 7.20
CA TYR A 147 0.50 2.10 8.19
C TYR A 147 -0.99 2.28 7.92
N TYR A 148 -1.36 2.52 6.66
CA TYR A 148 -2.74 2.74 6.27
C TYR A 148 -3.67 1.54 6.49
N HIS A 149 -3.16 0.30 6.49
CA HIS A 149 -4.00 -0.85 6.86
C HIS A 149 -4.54 -0.75 8.29
N PHE A 150 -3.83 -0.06 9.20
CA PHE A 150 -4.26 0.18 10.58
C PHE A 150 -5.16 1.43 10.73
N ARG A 151 -5.54 2.06 9.62
CA ARG A 151 -6.35 3.30 9.60
C ARG A 151 -7.68 3.15 8.86
N ILE A 152 -7.91 1.99 8.26
CA ILE A 152 -9.18 1.55 7.69
C ILE A 152 -9.95 0.79 8.77
#